data_AF-A0A3R6T788-F1
#
_entry.id   AF-A0A3R6T788-F1
#
_cell.length_a   1.000
_cell.length_b   1.000
_cell.length_c   1.000
_cell.angle_alpha   90.00
_cell.angle_beta   90.00
_cell.angle_gamma   90.00
#
_symmetry.space_group_name_H-M   'P 1'
#
loop_
_entity.id
_entity.type
_entity.pdbx_description
1 polymer ?
#
loop_
_entity_poly.entity_id
_entity_poly.type
_entity_poly.pdbx_seq_one_letter_code
_entity_poly.pdbx_strand_id
1 'polypeptide(L)'
;MKKYRICLFLFLGVSLVCVLIAFFVRRNWENSGAVDTPETAIERDTVPETVTEDQMAANNDHVQAVAESREIYYLVAEDGILLVFLKDRKTICLYTHVPLMDFPPDERARLREGLWFSSMAEVFNYLESYTS
;
A
#
# COMPACT_ATOMS: atom_id res chain seq x y z
N MET A 1 25.89 -37.59 22.44
CA MET A 1 26.13 -36.40 21.60
C MET A 1 25.30 -36.31 20.30
N LYS A 2 24.31 -37.19 20.02
CA LYS A 2 23.53 -37.13 18.76
C LYS A 2 22.24 -36.29 18.85
N LYS A 3 21.65 -36.16 20.05
CA LYS A 3 20.43 -35.37 20.31
C LYS A 3 20.61 -33.88 19.99
N TYR A 4 21.77 -33.31 20.32
CA TYR A 4 22.09 -31.90 20.04
C TYR A 4 22.39 -31.61 18.56
N ARG A 5 22.75 -32.63 17.77
CA ARG A 5 23.00 -32.44 16.32
C ARG A 5 21.69 -32.18 15.58
N ILE A 6 20.63 -32.91 15.93
CA ILE A 6 19.28 -32.68 15.39
C ILE A 6 18.81 -31.25 15.72
N CYS A 7 18.97 -30.81 16.97
CA CYS A 7 18.57 -29.47 17.38
C CYS A 7 19.35 -28.39 16.62
N LEU A 8 20.68 -28.57 16.47
CA LEU A 8 21.52 -27.63 15.74
C LEU A 8 21.09 -27.50 14.26
N PHE A 9 20.74 -28.61 13.60
CA PHE A 9 20.22 -28.58 12.23
C PHE A 9 18.87 -27.86 12.12
N LEU A 10 17.99 -28.00 13.12
CA LEU A 10 16.72 -27.27 13.14
C LEU A 10 16.95 -25.76 13.28
N PHE A 11 17.85 -25.33 14.17
CA PHE A 11 18.19 -23.91 14.32
C PHE A 11 18.84 -23.32 13.06
N LEU A 12 19.75 -24.05 12.41
CA LEU A 12 20.34 -23.62 11.15
C LEU A 12 19.31 -23.53 10.03
N GLY A 13 18.39 -24.49 9.95
CA GLY A 13 17.30 -24.47 8.97
C GLY A 13 16.39 -23.27 9.13
N VAL A 14 15.93 -23.01 10.36
CA VAL A 14 15.07 -21.84 10.67
C VAL A 14 15.82 -20.54 10.38
N SER A 15 17.08 -20.42 10.80
CA SER A 15 17.90 -19.24 10.53
C SER A 15 18.05 -18.97 9.03
N LEU A 16 18.31 -20.01 8.22
CA LEU A 16 18.42 -19.88 6.77
C LEU A 16 17.09 -19.44 6.14
N VAL A 17 15.96 -20.00 6.60
CA VAL A 17 14.63 -19.60 6.13
C VAL A 17 14.35 -18.13 6.46
N CYS A 18 14.66 -17.67 7.67
CA CYS A 18 14.52 -16.27 8.04
C CYS A 18 15.38 -15.34 7.16
N VAL A 19 16.63 -15.71 6.88
CA VAL A 19 17.52 -14.94 6.00
C VAL A 19 16.99 -14.89 4.56
N LEU A 20 16.46 -16.01 4.03
CA LEU A 20 15.87 -16.05 2.70
C LEU A 20 14.62 -15.16 2.60
N ILE A 21 13.74 -15.18 3.60
CA ILE A 21 12.57 -14.29 3.65
C ILE A 21 13.01 -12.82 3.68
N ALA A 22 13.97 -12.48 4.55
CA ALA A 22 14.51 -11.12 4.62
C ALA A 22 15.16 -10.67 3.30
N PHE A 23 15.88 -11.58 2.62
CA PHE A 23 16.48 -11.31 1.32
C PHE A 23 15.42 -11.09 0.23
N PHE A 24 14.37 -11.92 0.20
CA PHE A 24 13.25 -11.74 -0.72
C PHE A 24 12.52 -10.43 -0.49
N VAL A 25 12.26 -10.05 0.77
CA VAL A 25 11.65 -8.76 1.11
C VAL A 25 12.55 -7.61 0.67
N ARG A 26 13.85 -7.66 0.95
CA ARG A 26 14.81 -6.62 0.53
C ARG A 26 14.90 -6.51 -0.98
N ARG A 27 14.97 -7.63 -1.71
CA ARG A 27 14.99 -7.64 -3.17
C ARG A 27 13.68 -7.12 -3.76
N ASN A 28 12.55 -7.46 -3.14
CA ASN A 28 11.23 -6.97 -3.52
C ASN A 28 11.05 -5.48 -3.20
N TRP A 29 11.75 -4.96 -2.20
CA TRP A 29 11.82 -3.53 -1.90
C TRP A 29 12.67 -2.79 -2.93
N GLU A 30 13.86 -3.30 -3.23
CA GLU A 30 14.78 -2.71 -4.21
C GLU A 30 14.18 -2.72 -5.62
N ASN A 31 13.49 -3.79 -6.01
CA ASN A 31 12.76 -3.87 -7.28
C ASN A 31 11.50 -2.98 -7.32
N SER A 32 11.07 -2.43 -6.18
CA SER A 32 10.02 -1.40 -6.08
C SER A 32 10.58 0.00 -5.84
N GLY A 33 11.90 0.13 -5.67
CA GLY A 33 12.57 1.30 -5.14
C GLY A 33 13.62 1.90 -6.07
N ALA A 34 13.44 1.79 -7.39
CA ALA A 34 14.00 2.78 -8.31
C ALA A 34 13.17 4.08 -8.21
N VAL A 35 13.14 4.66 -7.02
CA VAL A 35 12.75 6.05 -6.78
C VAL A 35 14.06 6.79 -6.62
N ASP A 36 14.55 7.32 -7.74
CA ASP A 36 15.48 8.43 -7.70
C ASP A 36 14.74 9.64 -7.14
N THR A 37 15.15 10.11 -5.97
CA THR A 37 15.71 11.47 -5.79
C THR A 37 15.82 11.76 -4.29
N PRO A 38 17.01 12.19 -3.82
CA PRO A 38 17.25 12.52 -2.43
C PRO A 38 16.75 13.94 -2.11
N GLU A 39 17.04 14.36 -0.88
CA GLU A 39 17.24 15.75 -0.44
C GLU A 39 16.15 16.40 0.45
N THR A 40 16.64 16.75 1.67
CA THR A 40 16.44 18.01 2.42
C THR A 40 15.00 18.43 2.77
N ALA A 41 14.60 18.32 4.05
CA ALA A 41 14.82 19.31 5.12
C ALA A 41 14.15 20.69 4.87
N ILE A 42 13.59 21.27 5.95
CA ILE A 42 13.02 22.63 6.13
C ILE A 42 11.51 22.72 5.74
N GLU A 43 10.54 22.67 6.66
CA GLU A 43 10.07 23.68 7.64
C GLU A 43 9.32 24.88 7.01
N ARG A 44 8.09 25.15 7.54
CA ARG A 44 7.21 26.33 7.36
C ARG A 44 6.55 26.49 5.98
N ASP A 45 5.36 27.06 5.80
CA ASP A 45 4.20 27.49 6.59
C ASP A 45 3.20 28.02 5.51
N THR A 46 1.91 28.05 5.82
CA THR A 46 0.93 29.01 5.23
C THR A 46 0.40 28.79 3.79
N VAL A 47 -0.85 28.30 3.72
CA VAL A 47 -1.87 28.55 2.68
C VAL A 47 -2.48 29.95 2.95
N PRO A 48 -2.72 30.86 1.96
CA PRO A 48 -3.95 30.78 1.17
C PRO A 48 -3.91 31.23 -0.31
N GLU A 49 -4.82 30.58 -1.03
CA GLU A 49 -5.51 30.87 -2.30
C GLU A 49 -5.36 32.28 -2.89
N THR A 50 -5.16 32.39 -4.22
CA THR A 50 -5.92 33.27 -5.14
C THR A 50 -5.57 32.92 -6.61
N VAL A 51 -6.61 32.87 -7.43
CA VAL A 51 -6.73 32.55 -8.87
C VAL A 51 -6.00 33.56 -9.79
N THR A 52 -5.42 33.12 -10.91
CA THR A 52 -5.76 33.43 -12.34
C THR A 52 -4.55 33.32 -13.28
N GLU A 53 -4.70 32.42 -14.26
CA GLU A 53 -4.29 32.48 -15.68
C GLU A 53 -2.85 32.80 -16.14
N ASP A 54 -2.33 31.81 -16.86
CA ASP A 54 -1.67 31.91 -18.17
C ASP A 54 -0.15 31.99 -18.21
N GLN A 55 0.50 30.83 -18.06
CA GLN A 55 1.72 30.53 -18.81
C GLN A 55 1.68 29.08 -19.32
N MET A 56 1.42 28.96 -20.61
CA MET A 56 1.70 27.79 -21.43
C MET A 56 3.19 27.43 -21.34
N ALA A 57 3.49 26.27 -20.77
CA ALA A 57 4.76 25.58 -21.01
C ALA A 57 4.42 24.15 -21.42
N ALA A 58 4.73 23.85 -22.67
CA ALA A 58 4.66 22.52 -23.25
C ALA A 58 5.47 21.53 -22.40
N ASN A 59 4.78 20.62 -21.72
CA ASN A 59 5.35 19.35 -21.31
C ASN A 59 4.46 18.23 -21.85
N ASN A 60 4.49 18.07 -23.16
CA ASN A 60 4.02 16.86 -23.82
C ASN A 60 5.18 15.86 -23.80
N ASP A 61 5.47 15.29 -22.64
CA ASP A 61 6.39 14.16 -22.53
C ASP A 61 5.78 13.09 -21.62
N HIS A 62 5.37 12.01 -22.27
CA HIS A 62 4.91 10.75 -21.69
C HIS A 62 3.69 10.83 -20.76
N VAL A 63 2.50 11.06 -21.35
CA VAL A 63 1.36 10.22 -20.99
C VAL A 63 1.65 8.84 -21.57
N GLN A 64 2.54 8.10 -20.89
CA GLN A 64 2.64 6.67 -21.10
C GLN A 64 1.25 6.17 -20.76
N ALA A 65 0.47 5.86 -21.81
CA ALA A 65 -0.83 5.22 -21.66
C ALA A 65 -0.56 3.98 -20.82
N VAL A 66 -0.83 4.09 -19.52
CA VAL A 66 -0.82 3.00 -18.57
C VAL A 66 -1.77 2.03 -19.23
N ALA A 67 -1.20 0.95 -19.75
CA ALA A 67 -1.96 -0.12 -20.36
C ALA A 67 -3.16 -0.34 -19.45
N GLU A 68 -4.37 -0.32 -20.01
CA GLU A 68 -5.64 -0.52 -19.29
C GLU A 68 -5.67 -1.94 -18.70
N SER A 69 -4.74 -2.21 -17.78
CA SER A 69 -4.76 -3.36 -16.92
C SER A 69 -5.95 -3.09 -16.02
N ARG A 70 -6.98 -3.94 -16.11
CA ARG A 70 -8.10 -3.92 -15.17
C ARG A 70 -7.59 -3.61 -13.78
N GLU A 71 -7.96 -2.43 -13.28
CA GLU A 71 -7.45 -1.90 -12.03
C GLU A 71 -8.14 -2.67 -10.90
N ILE A 72 -7.42 -3.62 -10.32
CA ILE A 72 -7.87 -4.36 -9.16
C ILE A 72 -7.37 -3.63 -7.92
N TYR A 73 -8.28 -3.40 -6.98
CA TYR A 73 -8.06 -2.65 -5.75
C TYR A 73 -8.13 -3.57 -4.53
N TYR A 74 -7.30 -3.30 -3.53
CA TYR A 74 -7.26 -4.04 -2.27
C TYR A 74 -7.58 -3.09 -1.11
N LEU A 75 -8.74 -3.26 -0.48
CA LEU A 75 -9.17 -2.51 0.70
C LEU A 75 -8.81 -3.28 1.97
N VAL A 76 -8.09 -2.67 2.89
CA VAL A 76 -7.70 -3.31 4.16
C VAL A 76 -7.63 -2.30 5.29
N ALA A 77 -7.85 -2.76 6.52
CA ALA A 77 -7.67 -1.96 7.71
C ALA A 77 -6.24 -2.06 8.25
N GLU A 78 -5.51 -0.94 8.25
CA GLU A 78 -4.20 -0.80 8.90
C GLU A 78 -4.29 0.25 10.00
N ASP A 79 -3.75 -0.07 11.18
CA ASP A 79 -3.78 0.82 12.36
C ASP A 79 -5.18 1.38 12.72
N GLY A 80 -6.23 0.60 12.40
CA GLY A 80 -7.61 0.96 12.68
C GLY A 80 -8.25 1.93 11.68
N ILE A 81 -7.59 2.22 10.56
CA ILE A 81 -8.09 3.06 9.47
C ILE A 81 -8.09 2.24 8.17
N LEU A 82 -9.03 2.49 7.27
CA LEU A 82 -9.07 1.81 5.97
C LEU A 82 -8.13 2.46 4.95
N LEU A 83 -7.38 1.63 4.23
CA LEU A 83 -6.52 2.02 3.11
C LEU A 83 -6.88 1.20 1.87
N VAL A 84 -6.73 1.82 0.70
CA VAL A 84 -6.89 1.16 -0.59
C VAL A 84 -5.54 1.08 -1.28
N PHE A 85 -5.12 -0.11 -1.65
CA PHE A 85 -3.91 -0.36 -2.43
C PHE A 85 -4.26 -0.76 -3.86
N LEU A 86 -3.31 -0.56 -4.77
CA LEU A 86 -3.33 -1.23 -6.07
C LEU A 86 -3.08 -2.75 -5.91
N LYS A 87 -3.17 -3.48 -7.02
CA LYS A 87 -2.97 -4.93 -7.10
C LYS A 87 -1.65 -5.42 -6.46
N ASP A 88 -0.62 -4.58 -6.44
CA ASP A 88 0.68 -4.90 -5.86
C ASP A 88 0.69 -4.93 -4.31
N ARG A 89 -0.37 -4.42 -3.65
CA ARG A 89 -0.50 -4.23 -2.20
C ARG A 89 0.62 -3.42 -1.57
N LYS A 90 1.29 -2.58 -2.36
CA LYS A 90 2.37 -1.71 -1.91
C LYS A 90 2.05 -0.25 -2.22
N THR A 91 1.53 -0.01 -3.41
CA THR A 91 1.17 1.33 -3.85
C THR A 91 -0.18 1.67 -3.26
N ILE A 92 -0.20 2.62 -2.33
CA ILE A 92 -1.43 3.15 -1.76
C ILE A 92 -2.10 4.01 -2.82
N CYS A 93 -3.33 3.64 -3.16
CA CYS A 93 -4.18 4.38 -4.08
C CYS A 93 -5.00 5.43 -3.33
N LEU A 94 -5.47 5.11 -2.13
CA LEU A 94 -6.28 6.01 -1.31
C LEU A 94 -6.05 5.78 0.18
N TYR A 95 -5.79 6.86 0.91
CA TYR A 95 -5.93 6.91 2.37
C TYR A 95 -7.35 7.32 2.69
N THR A 96 -8.13 6.43 3.28
CA THR A 96 -9.45 6.82 3.78
C THR A 96 -9.30 7.35 5.20
N HIS A 97 -10.15 8.28 5.61
CA HIS A 97 -10.27 8.68 7.01
C HIS A 97 -11.36 7.87 7.75
N VAL A 98 -11.79 6.75 7.18
CA VAL A 98 -12.87 5.94 7.74
C VAL A 98 -12.27 4.98 8.78
N PRO A 99 -12.66 5.09 10.06
CA PRO A 99 -12.17 4.20 11.09
C PRO A 99 -12.83 2.83 11.00
N LEU A 100 -12.06 1.78 11.27
CA LEU A 100 -12.54 0.39 11.27
C LEU A 100 -13.69 0.17 12.26
N MET A 101 -13.77 0.99 13.32
CA MET A 101 -14.77 0.84 14.37
C MET A 101 -16.20 1.18 13.91
N ASP A 102 -16.36 1.87 12.79
CA ASP A 102 -17.68 2.22 12.24
C ASP A 102 -18.39 1.02 11.58
N PHE A 103 -17.67 -0.08 11.37
CA PHE A 103 -18.20 -1.29 10.73
C PHE A 103 -18.69 -2.35 11.74
N PRO A 104 -19.68 -3.19 11.36
CA PRO A 104 -20.14 -4.31 12.17
C PRO A 104 -19.01 -5.30 12.51
N PRO A 105 -19.08 -6.03 13.65
CA PRO A 105 -18.03 -6.95 14.09
C PRO A 105 -17.55 -7.94 13.04
N ASP A 106 -18.48 -8.54 12.30
CA ASP A 106 -18.18 -9.53 11.26
C ASP A 106 -17.44 -8.89 10.08
N GLU A 107 -17.85 -7.68 9.70
CA GLU A 107 -17.24 -6.95 8.60
C GLU A 107 -15.84 -6.43 8.98
N ARG A 108 -15.64 -6.05 10.24
CA ARG A 108 -14.31 -5.68 10.74
C ARG A 108 -13.30 -6.81 10.65
N ALA A 109 -13.72 -8.08 10.78
CA ALA A 109 -12.82 -9.21 10.58
C ALA A 109 -12.39 -9.30 9.11
N ARG A 110 -13.36 -9.19 8.19
CA ARG A 110 -13.11 -9.21 6.74
C ARG A 110 -12.22 -8.05 6.28
N LEU A 111 -12.43 -6.85 6.81
CA LEU A 111 -11.59 -5.69 6.51
C LEU A 111 -10.16 -5.81 7.03
N ARG A 112 -9.93 -6.57 8.11
CA ARG A 112 -8.56 -6.90 8.57
C ARG A 112 -7.89 -7.96 7.71
N GLU A 113 -8.65 -8.88 7.13
CA GLU A 113 -8.14 -9.85 6.14
C GLU A 113 -7.92 -9.19 4.76
N GLY A 114 -8.69 -8.14 4.49
CA GLY A 114 -8.69 -7.34 3.29
C GLY A 114 -9.59 -7.89 2.18
N LEU A 115 -10.11 -6.98 1.36
CA LEU A 115 -11.11 -7.21 0.34
C LEU A 115 -10.60 -6.78 -1.03
N TRP A 116 -10.95 -7.54 -2.07
CA TRP A 116 -10.58 -7.24 -3.45
C TRP A 116 -11.76 -6.70 -4.23
N PHE A 117 -11.53 -5.63 -4.98
CA PHE A 117 -12.53 -4.97 -5.82
C PHE A 117 -12.03 -4.84 -7.25
N SER A 118 -12.94 -4.92 -8.21
CA SER A 118 -12.59 -4.88 -9.64
C SER A 118 -12.56 -3.45 -10.20
N SER A 119 -13.00 -2.46 -9.42
CA SER A 119 -12.96 -1.05 -9.76
C SER A 119 -13.00 -0.18 -8.50
N MET A 120 -12.55 1.07 -8.60
CA MET A 120 -12.62 2.03 -7.50
C MET A 120 -14.08 2.40 -7.15
N ALA A 121 -14.98 2.38 -8.13
CA ALA A 121 -16.40 2.65 -7.89
C ALA A 121 -17.04 1.62 -6.94
N GLU A 122 -16.67 0.34 -7.05
CA GLU A 122 -17.13 -0.69 -6.11
C GLU A 122 -16.61 -0.44 -4.69
N VAL A 123 -15.37 0.05 -4.54
CA VAL A 123 -14.81 0.42 -3.24
C VAL A 123 -15.64 1.53 -2.60
N PHE A 124 -15.95 2.60 -3.34
CA PHE A 124 -16.75 3.70 -2.82
C PHE A 124 -18.18 3.27 -2.47
N ASN A 125 -18.85 2.54 -3.36
CA ASN A 125 -20.19 2.04 -3.09
C ASN A 125 -20.24 1.15 -1.84
N TYR A 126 -19.20 0.32 -1.66
CA TYR A 126 -19.08 -0.51 -0.47
C TYR A 126 -18.93 0.35 0.79
N LEU A 127 -18.02 1.34 0.80
CA LEU A 127 -17.83 2.21 1.97
C LEU A 127 -19.08 3.04 2.29
N GLU A 128 -19.73 3.61 1.28
CA GLU A 128 -20.94 4.43 1.43
C GLU A 128 -22.09 3.67 2.08
N SER A 129 -22.19 2.35 1.83
CA SER A 129 -23.21 1.49 2.43
C SER A 129 -23.12 1.38 3.96
N TYR A 130 -21.99 1.78 4.55
CA TYR A 130 -21.77 1.78 6.00
C TYR A 130 -21.66 3.18 6.61
N THR A 131 -21.59 4.24 5.80
CA THR A 131 -21.44 5.63 6.27
C THR A 131 -22.69 6.50 6.07
N SER A 132 -23.82 5.90 5.66
CA SER A 132 -25.12 6.58 5.50
C SER A 132 -25.92 6.71 6.80
#